data_AF-A0A918TBD0-F1
#
_entry.id   AF-A0A918TBD0-F1
#
_cell.length_a   1.000
_cell.length_b   1.000
_cell.length_c   1.000
_cell.angle_alpha   90.00
_cell.angle_beta   90.00
_cell.angle_gamma   90.00
#
_symmetry.space_group_name_H-M   'P 1'
#
loop_
_entity.id
_entity.type
_entity.pdbx_description
1 polymer ?
#
loop_
_entity_poly.entity_id
_entity_poly.type
_entity_poly.pdbx_seq_one_letter_code
_entity_poly.pdbx_strand_id
1 'polypeptide(L)'
;MVVDVREVARAYLRRVNWGSGVLHAGFEASDIPEELVRKIAGRFHEQPHRPNDPEARDQYLQMADEARAQLSCMTDMGIKVRLYPHPGQPYGTSRELCDALDAGKDLYVYPTEHGHGPAGYEDPDNPLLLRSGVEIDGARALHNDVLRATHDYFGHYLARAPFNLPGELSVAYAHLGMFSPEVHGAVLNEFVGQISWFYYGPHILRADGSVPRCGDDDWIPPSERPFADQKVNLMPSEWVAEFLEWGRAQSTAHDVVERCEELV
;
A
#
# COMPACT_ATOMS: atom_id res chain seq x y z
N MET A 1 -16.87 4.96 -20.46
CA MET A 1 -17.40 3.76 -19.77
C MET A 1 -16.49 3.55 -18.58
N VAL A 2 -17.05 3.53 -17.38
CA VAL A 2 -16.29 3.23 -16.16
C VAL A 2 -16.11 1.71 -16.12
N VAL A 3 -14.88 1.24 -15.97
CA VAL A 3 -14.57 -0.18 -15.88
C VAL A 3 -14.68 -0.58 -14.41
N ASP A 4 -15.39 -1.66 -14.11
CA ASP A 4 -15.50 -2.15 -12.73
C ASP A 4 -14.12 -2.66 -12.27
N VAL A 5 -13.59 -2.06 -11.20
CA VAL A 5 -12.32 -2.47 -10.58
C VAL A 5 -12.31 -3.95 -10.20
N ARG A 6 -13.45 -4.53 -9.82
CA ARG A 6 -13.57 -5.96 -9.53
C ARG A 6 -13.37 -6.81 -10.77
N GLU A 7 -13.83 -6.35 -11.95
CA GLU A 7 -13.57 -7.05 -13.21
C GLU A 7 -12.09 -7.02 -13.57
N VAL A 8 -11.42 -5.88 -13.39
CA VAL A 8 -9.98 -5.76 -13.62
C VAL A 8 -9.19 -6.67 -12.68
N ALA A 9 -9.54 -6.69 -11.39
CA ALA A 9 -8.86 -7.53 -10.41
C ALA A 9 -9.04 -9.03 -10.73
N ARG A 10 -10.26 -9.46 -11.09
CA ARG A 10 -10.52 -10.84 -11.54
C ARG A 10 -9.77 -11.17 -12.83
N ALA A 11 -9.65 -10.23 -13.77
CA ALA A 11 -8.92 -10.44 -15.02
C ALA A 11 -7.42 -10.65 -14.74
N TYR A 12 -6.84 -9.83 -13.86
CA TYR A 12 -5.46 -9.99 -13.41
C TYR A 12 -5.24 -11.36 -12.77
N LEU A 13 -6.04 -11.73 -11.76
CA LEU A 13 -5.90 -13.01 -11.05
C LEU A 13 -6.02 -14.22 -11.99
N ARG A 14 -6.89 -14.16 -13.00
CA ARG A 14 -6.95 -15.19 -14.06
C ARG A 14 -5.69 -15.24 -14.91
N ARG A 15 -5.11 -14.09 -15.25
CA ARG A 15 -3.89 -14.00 -16.10
C ARG A 15 -2.68 -14.62 -15.43
N VAL A 16 -2.56 -14.48 -14.11
CA VAL A 16 -1.43 -15.00 -13.32
C VAL A 16 -1.66 -16.41 -12.76
N ASN A 17 -2.85 -16.99 -13.00
CA ASN A 17 -3.20 -18.37 -12.65
C ASN A 17 -3.00 -18.72 -11.16
N TRP A 18 -3.11 -17.74 -10.25
CA TRP A 18 -2.94 -17.95 -8.80
C TRP A 18 -4.16 -18.58 -8.09
N GLY A 19 -4.93 -19.42 -8.80
CA GLY A 19 -6.22 -19.90 -8.29
C GLY A 19 -7.18 -18.73 -8.09
N SER A 20 -8.39 -18.99 -7.58
CA SER A 20 -9.32 -17.91 -7.21
C SER A 20 -8.78 -17.18 -5.98
N GLY A 21 -7.79 -16.30 -6.16
CA GLY A 21 -7.37 -15.36 -5.13
C GLY A 21 -8.62 -14.67 -4.61
N VAL A 22 -8.86 -14.75 -3.30
CA VAL A 22 -10.03 -14.14 -2.69
C VAL A 22 -9.88 -12.63 -2.88
N LEU A 23 -10.80 -12.05 -3.64
CA LEU A 23 -10.88 -10.59 -3.74
C LEU A 23 -11.55 -10.07 -2.48
N HIS A 24 -10.75 -9.45 -1.62
CA HIS A 24 -11.24 -8.75 -0.44
C HIS A 24 -11.70 -7.34 -0.86
N ALA A 25 -12.92 -7.24 -1.39
CA ALA A 25 -13.53 -5.95 -1.71
C ALA A 25 -14.37 -5.44 -0.53
N GLY A 26 -14.35 -4.14 -0.26
CA GLY A 26 -15.18 -3.51 0.79
C GLY A 26 -14.71 -3.75 2.22
N PHE A 27 -13.41 -3.86 2.47
CA PHE A 27 -12.87 -4.13 3.80
C PHE A 27 -12.27 -2.86 4.45
N GLU A 28 -12.83 -2.43 5.57
CA GLU A 28 -12.16 -1.58 6.57
C GLU A 28 -12.09 -2.35 7.89
N ALA A 29 -10.89 -2.46 8.47
CA ALA A 29 -10.71 -3.19 9.72
C ALA A 29 -11.37 -2.42 10.87
N SER A 30 -12.20 -3.11 11.66
CA SER A 30 -12.79 -2.54 12.86
C SER A 30 -11.80 -2.43 14.01
N ASP A 31 -10.78 -3.32 14.02
CA ASP A 31 -9.74 -3.36 15.04
C ASP A 31 -8.34 -3.36 14.43
N ILE A 32 -7.45 -2.57 15.01
CA ILE A 32 -6.03 -2.53 14.65
C ILE A 32 -5.28 -3.60 15.48
N PRO A 33 -4.38 -4.41 14.88
CA PRO A 33 -3.52 -5.32 15.63
C PRO A 33 -2.36 -4.52 16.25
N GLU A 34 -2.67 -3.68 17.25
CA GLU A 34 -1.77 -2.62 17.73
C GLU A 34 -0.39 -3.14 18.16
N GLU A 35 -0.34 -4.30 18.82
CA GLU A 35 0.94 -4.93 19.19
C GLU A 35 1.80 -5.25 17.96
N LEU A 36 1.21 -5.86 16.93
CA LEU A 36 1.90 -6.16 15.67
C LEU A 36 2.39 -4.89 14.97
N VAL A 37 1.53 -3.88 14.86
CA VAL A 37 1.87 -2.61 14.22
C VAL A 37 3.01 -1.91 14.95
N ARG A 38 3.01 -1.91 16.29
CA ARG A 38 4.12 -1.36 17.09
C ARG A 38 5.42 -2.15 16.92
N LYS A 39 5.36 -3.50 16.92
CA LYS A 39 6.52 -4.37 16.63
C LYS A 39 7.10 -4.05 15.25
N ILE A 40 6.26 -3.92 14.24
CA ILE A 40 6.65 -3.56 12.87
C ILE A 40 7.26 -2.15 12.81
N ALA A 41 6.68 -1.16 13.49
CA ALA A 41 7.20 0.21 13.53
C ALA A 41 8.63 0.26 14.13
N GLY A 42 8.84 -0.42 15.25
CA GLY A 42 10.16 -0.53 15.90
C GLY A 42 11.17 -1.22 14.98
N ARG A 43 10.78 -2.37 14.40
CA ARG A 43 11.63 -3.09 13.44
C ARG A 43 11.98 -2.23 12.23
N PHE A 44 11.02 -1.56 11.63
CA PHE A 44 11.25 -0.68 10.48
C PHE A 44 12.18 0.47 10.84
N HIS A 45 12.08 1.01 12.06
CA HIS A 45 13.00 2.03 12.53
C HIS A 45 14.44 1.52 12.66
N GLU A 46 14.62 0.34 13.24
CA GLU A 46 15.94 -0.19 13.61
C GLU A 46 16.63 -0.98 12.49
N GLN A 47 15.87 -1.51 11.54
CA GLN A 47 16.43 -2.40 10.52
C GLN A 47 17.40 -1.67 9.59
N PRO A 48 18.47 -2.36 9.15
CA PRO A 48 19.36 -1.81 8.15
C PRO A 48 18.68 -1.71 6.79
N HIS A 49 19.06 -0.70 6.01
CA HIS A 49 18.76 -0.64 4.59
C HIS A 49 19.68 -1.65 3.85
N ARG A 50 19.10 -2.64 3.17
CA ARG A 50 19.78 -3.80 2.55
C ARG A 50 19.41 -3.98 1.06
N PRO A 51 19.73 -3.03 0.18
CA PRO A 51 19.28 -3.01 -1.23
C PRO A 51 20.01 -4.04 -2.11
N ASN A 52 21.16 -4.51 -1.62
CA ASN A 52 22.05 -5.47 -2.28
C ASN A 52 22.05 -6.85 -1.59
N ASP A 53 21.23 -7.04 -0.54
CA ASP A 53 21.00 -8.37 0.01
C ASP A 53 20.23 -9.19 -1.04
N PRO A 54 20.74 -10.36 -1.50
CA PRO A 54 20.15 -11.06 -2.63
C PRO A 54 18.68 -11.45 -2.41
N GLU A 55 18.34 -11.91 -1.20
CA GLU A 55 16.98 -12.35 -0.90
C GLU A 55 16.01 -11.16 -0.88
N ALA A 56 16.38 -10.07 -0.21
CA ALA A 56 15.57 -8.86 -0.22
C ALA A 56 15.44 -8.29 -1.63
N ARG A 57 16.54 -8.19 -2.37
CA ARG A 57 16.54 -7.64 -3.73
C ARG A 57 15.66 -8.44 -4.68
N ASP A 58 15.76 -9.77 -4.64
CA ASP A 58 14.98 -10.65 -5.51
C ASP A 58 13.48 -10.52 -5.23
N GLN A 59 13.06 -10.48 -3.95
CA GLN A 59 11.65 -10.26 -3.61
C GLN A 59 11.13 -8.89 -4.03
N TYR A 60 11.94 -7.82 -3.92
CA TYR A 60 11.52 -6.49 -4.36
C TYR A 60 11.38 -6.40 -5.88
N LEU A 61 12.31 -6.99 -6.63
CA LEU A 61 12.24 -7.02 -8.09
C LEU A 61 11.04 -7.87 -8.55
N GLN A 62 10.78 -9.01 -7.90
CA GLN A 62 9.61 -9.82 -8.19
C GLN A 62 8.31 -9.07 -7.85
N MET A 63 8.21 -8.43 -6.68
CA MET A 63 7.09 -7.56 -6.32
C MET A 63 6.86 -6.48 -7.40
N ALA A 64 7.94 -5.88 -7.89
CA ALA A 64 7.87 -4.84 -8.89
C ALA A 64 7.41 -5.37 -10.27
N ASP A 65 7.84 -6.57 -10.67
CA ASP A 65 7.36 -7.21 -11.89
C ASP A 65 5.89 -7.63 -11.79
N GLU A 66 5.45 -8.11 -10.62
CA GLU A 66 4.05 -8.44 -10.35
C GLU A 66 3.15 -7.19 -10.38
N ALA A 67 3.61 -6.07 -9.81
CA ALA A 67 2.92 -4.78 -9.90
C ALA A 67 2.86 -4.24 -11.34
N ARG A 68 3.91 -4.45 -12.15
CA ARG A 68 3.86 -4.13 -13.58
C ARG A 68 2.83 -4.97 -14.33
N ALA A 69 2.69 -6.25 -13.99
CA ALA A 69 1.66 -7.11 -14.56
C ALA A 69 0.24 -6.65 -14.17
N GLN A 70 0.07 -6.19 -12.92
CA GLN A 70 -1.17 -5.55 -12.45
C GLN A 70 -1.48 -4.28 -13.26
N LEU A 71 -0.51 -3.37 -13.41
CA LEU A 71 -0.66 -2.15 -14.19
C LEU A 71 -0.96 -2.44 -15.67
N SER A 72 -0.29 -3.41 -16.28
CA SER A 72 -0.58 -3.85 -17.65
C SER A 72 -2.04 -4.30 -17.77
N CYS A 73 -2.56 -5.07 -16.82
CA CYS A 73 -3.95 -5.49 -16.82
C CYS A 73 -4.91 -4.29 -16.70
N MET A 74 -4.59 -3.31 -15.86
CA MET A 74 -5.36 -2.07 -15.74
C MET A 74 -5.43 -1.33 -17.08
N THR A 75 -4.28 -1.11 -17.72
CA THR A 75 -4.20 -0.37 -18.99
C THR A 75 -4.84 -1.13 -20.16
N ASP A 76 -4.67 -2.45 -20.22
CA ASP A 76 -5.29 -3.31 -21.24
C ASP A 76 -6.83 -3.23 -21.18
N MET A 77 -7.38 -2.96 -19.99
CA MET A 77 -8.81 -2.78 -19.77
C MET A 77 -9.27 -1.33 -19.87
N GLY A 78 -8.38 -0.39 -20.20
CA GLY A 78 -8.71 1.01 -20.49
C GLY A 78 -8.58 1.97 -19.31
N ILE A 79 -8.00 1.55 -18.19
CA ILE A 79 -7.64 2.46 -17.10
C ILE A 79 -6.44 3.29 -17.53
N LYS A 80 -6.55 4.62 -17.35
CA LYS A 80 -5.47 5.56 -17.63
C LYS A 80 -4.83 5.98 -16.33
N VAL A 81 -3.51 5.83 -16.24
CA VAL A 81 -2.70 6.29 -15.12
C VAL A 81 -1.92 7.53 -15.58
N ARG A 82 -1.80 8.52 -14.68
CA ARG A 82 -1.13 9.80 -14.90
C ARG A 82 -0.20 10.11 -13.75
N LEU A 83 0.90 10.80 -14.04
CA LEU A 83 1.74 11.39 -13.01
C LEU A 83 1.14 12.73 -12.59
N TYR A 84 0.94 12.95 -11.29
CA TYR A 84 0.36 14.19 -10.81
C TYR A 84 1.34 15.36 -11.03
N PRO A 85 0.96 16.40 -11.80
CA PRO A 85 1.89 17.43 -12.26
C PRO A 85 2.03 18.62 -11.28
N HIS A 86 1.35 18.58 -10.15
CA HIS A 86 1.30 19.68 -9.19
C HIS A 86 1.98 19.28 -7.86
N PRO A 87 2.48 20.26 -7.09
CA PRO A 87 2.96 20.00 -5.73
C PRO A 87 1.86 19.39 -4.85
N GLY A 88 2.25 18.47 -3.97
CA GLY A 88 1.35 17.80 -3.04
C GLY A 88 0.66 16.56 -3.62
N GLN A 89 -0.20 15.94 -2.81
CA GLN A 89 -0.90 14.71 -3.17
C GLN A 89 -2.03 14.97 -4.19
N PRO A 90 -2.31 14.03 -5.12
CA PRO A 90 -3.41 14.15 -6.09
C PRO A 90 -4.80 14.12 -5.45
N TYR A 91 -4.92 13.47 -4.28
CA TYR A 91 -6.17 13.27 -3.56
C TYR A 91 -5.94 13.60 -2.08
N GLY A 92 -6.80 14.44 -1.51
CA GLY A 92 -6.77 14.74 -0.08
C GLY A 92 -7.36 13.63 0.78
N THR A 93 -8.25 12.81 0.21
CA THR A 93 -8.87 11.66 0.87
C THR A 93 -9.10 10.51 -0.12
N SER A 94 -9.25 9.29 0.38
CA SER A 94 -9.60 8.15 -0.48
C SER A 94 -10.98 8.28 -1.11
N ARG A 95 -11.89 9.07 -0.50
CA ARG A 95 -13.19 9.42 -1.10
C ARG A 95 -13.01 10.24 -2.37
N GLU A 96 -12.10 11.20 -2.38
CA GLU A 96 -11.79 11.98 -3.59
C GLU A 96 -11.20 11.11 -4.71
N LEU A 97 -10.31 10.17 -4.37
CA LEU A 97 -9.80 9.15 -5.30
C LEU A 97 -10.96 8.32 -5.88
N CYS A 98 -11.81 7.79 -5.01
CA CYS A 98 -12.97 6.99 -5.36
C CYS A 98 -13.93 7.74 -6.28
N ASP A 99 -14.37 8.93 -5.89
CA ASP A 99 -15.29 9.77 -6.64
C ASP A 99 -14.72 10.14 -8.01
N ALA A 100 -13.41 10.36 -8.11
CA ALA A 100 -12.74 10.63 -9.38
C ALA A 100 -12.81 9.42 -10.34
N LEU A 101 -12.49 8.22 -9.85
CA LEU A 101 -12.50 7.00 -10.65
C LEU A 101 -13.93 6.55 -11.01
N ASP A 102 -14.89 6.70 -10.09
CA ASP A 102 -16.31 6.46 -10.35
C ASP A 102 -16.87 7.44 -11.40
N ALA A 103 -16.34 8.67 -11.46
CA ALA A 103 -16.65 9.63 -12.52
C ALA A 103 -15.91 9.35 -13.84
N GLY A 104 -15.10 8.29 -13.91
CA GLY A 104 -14.34 7.90 -15.10
C GLY A 104 -13.15 8.80 -15.42
N LYS A 105 -12.59 9.49 -14.41
CA LYS A 105 -11.34 10.24 -14.56
C LYS A 105 -10.14 9.31 -14.57
N ASP A 106 -9.01 9.83 -15.06
CA ASP A 106 -7.72 9.14 -15.02
C ASP A 106 -7.24 9.02 -13.55
N LEU A 107 -6.55 7.93 -13.22
CA LEU A 107 -5.88 7.73 -11.93
C LEU A 107 -4.62 8.59 -11.88
N TYR A 108 -4.50 9.49 -10.91
CA TYR A 108 -3.30 10.27 -10.68
C TYR A 108 -2.45 9.66 -9.57
N VAL A 109 -1.15 9.53 -9.84
CA VAL A 109 -0.16 9.01 -8.89
C VAL A 109 0.79 10.11 -8.48
N TYR A 110 1.10 10.21 -7.18
CA TYR A 110 2.14 11.12 -6.71
C TYR A 110 3.53 10.63 -7.13
N PRO A 111 4.28 11.37 -7.96
CA PRO A 111 5.54 10.88 -8.53
C PRO A 111 6.59 10.57 -7.46
N THR A 112 7.29 9.46 -7.65
CA THR A 112 8.38 8.99 -6.78
C THR A 112 9.49 10.04 -6.66
N GLU A 113 9.80 10.74 -7.75
CA GLU A 113 10.76 11.86 -7.78
C GLU A 113 10.43 13.00 -6.80
N HIS A 114 9.17 13.12 -6.38
CA HIS A 114 8.72 14.15 -5.45
C HIS A 114 8.36 13.60 -4.06
N GLY A 115 8.48 12.29 -3.84
CA GLY A 115 7.81 11.65 -2.70
C GLY A 115 8.34 10.30 -2.26
N HIS A 116 9.63 10.01 -2.39
CA HIS A 116 10.20 8.74 -1.93
C HIS A 116 11.29 8.98 -0.88
N GLY A 117 10.93 8.85 0.40
CA GLY A 117 11.81 9.21 1.51
C GLY A 117 11.92 10.72 1.74
N PRO A 118 12.95 11.16 2.48
CA PRO A 118 13.22 12.58 2.71
C PRO A 118 13.46 13.37 1.41
N ALA A 119 13.29 14.70 1.46
CA ALA A 119 13.50 15.55 0.29
C ALA A 119 14.92 15.40 -0.29
N GLY A 120 15.01 15.10 -1.60
CA GLY A 120 16.27 14.85 -2.29
C GLY A 120 16.88 13.47 -2.04
N TYR A 121 16.11 12.51 -1.52
CA TYR A 121 16.57 11.13 -1.35
C TYR A 121 16.90 10.50 -2.72
N GLU A 122 18.15 10.07 -2.86
CA GLU A 122 18.65 9.32 -4.00
C GLU A 122 19.31 8.04 -3.50
N ASP A 123 18.91 6.92 -4.08
CA ASP A 123 19.48 5.62 -3.76
C ASP A 123 19.51 4.75 -5.02
N PRO A 124 20.66 4.69 -5.73
CA PRO A 124 20.75 3.97 -6.99
C PRO A 124 20.64 2.45 -6.82
N ASP A 125 20.83 1.93 -5.62
CA ASP A 125 20.78 0.50 -5.35
C ASP A 125 19.36 0.04 -4.98
N ASN A 126 18.50 0.96 -4.52
CA ASN A 126 17.11 0.68 -4.15
C ASN A 126 16.31 0.16 -5.37
N PRO A 127 15.82 -1.10 -5.35
CA PRO A 127 15.09 -1.67 -6.48
C PRO A 127 13.84 -0.87 -6.89
N LEU A 128 13.19 -0.17 -5.95
CA LEU A 128 11.98 0.61 -6.23
C LEU A 128 12.27 1.90 -7.00
N LEU A 129 13.51 2.38 -6.96
CA LEU A 129 13.98 3.56 -7.70
C LEU A 129 14.53 3.20 -9.09
N LEU A 130 14.56 1.92 -9.46
CA LEU A 130 14.92 1.51 -10.81
C LEU A 130 13.75 1.77 -11.78
N ARG A 131 14.10 1.92 -13.05
CA ARG A 131 13.13 2.13 -14.13
C ARG A 131 12.28 0.88 -14.30
N SER A 132 10.96 1.07 -14.22
CA SER A 132 9.99 0.01 -14.42
C SER A 132 9.88 -0.46 -15.87
N GLY A 133 10.39 0.29 -16.84
CA GLY A 133 10.14 0.02 -18.26
C GLY A 133 8.71 0.35 -18.72
N VAL A 134 7.89 0.96 -17.86
CA VAL A 134 6.59 1.53 -18.21
C VAL A 134 6.77 3.03 -18.50
N GLU A 135 6.04 3.53 -19.49
CA GLU A 135 5.95 4.96 -19.79
C GLU A 135 4.58 5.50 -19.34
N ILE A 136 4.59 6.55 -18.52
CA ILE A 136 3.40 7.26 -18.06
C ILE A 136 3.60 8.74 -18.42
N ASP A 137 2.70 9.31 -19.21
CA ASP A 137 2.77 10.71 -19.68
C ASP A 137 4.11 11.08 -20.37
N GLY A 138 4.74 10.12 -21.06
CA GLY A 138 6.04 10.33 -21.71
C GLY A 138 7.25 10.23 -20.75
N ALA A 139 7.01 10.06 -19.45
CA ALA A 139 8.04 9.84 -18.45
C ALA A 139 8.27 8.34 -18.22
N ARG A 140 9.53 7.97 -17.98
CA ARG A 140 9.92 6.59 -17.63
C ARG A 140 9.63 6.37 -16.16
N ALA A 141 8.50 5.73 -15.87
CA ALA A 141 8.05 5.48 -14.51
C ALA A 141 9.05 4.59 -13.75
N LEU A 142 9.23 4.86 -12.46
CA LEU A 142 9.98 3.99 -11.55
C LEU A 142 9.09 2.85 -11.05
N HIS A 143 9.70 1.78 -10.51
CA HIS A 143 8.92 0.68 -9.95
C HIS A 143 7.98 1.14 -8.82
N ASN A 144 8.41 2.12 -8.02
CA ASN A 144 7.59 2.71 -6.98
C ASN A 144 6.35 3.46 -7.53
N ASP A 145 6.46 4.13 -8.68
CA ASP A 145 5.30 4.78 -9.32
C ASP A 145 4.25 3.75 -9.73
N VAL A 146 4.71 2.61 -10.25
CA VAL A 146 3.85 1.49 -10.63
C VAL A 146 3.19 0.86 -9.40
N LEU A 147 3.94 0.65 -8.32
CA LEU A 147 3.40 0.12 -7.06
C LEU A 147 2.34 1.05 -6.46
N ARG A 148 2.57 2.36 -6.45
CA ARG A 148 1.58 3.34 -6.00
C ARG A 148 0.31 3.30 -6.84
N ALA A 149 0.45 3.25 -8.17
CA ALA A 149 -0.69 3.15 -9.08
C ALA A 149 -1.56 1.93 -8.77
N THR A 150 -0.93 0.77 -8.55
CA THR A 150 -1.66 -0.47 -8.30
C THR A 150 -2.20 -0.55 -6.88
N HIS A 151 -1.49 0.00 -5.89
CA HIS A 151 -1.96 0.13 -4.50
C HIS A 151 -3.18 1.06 -4.40
N ASP A 152 -3.16 2.21 -5.05
CA ASP A 152 -4.32 3.12 -5.05
C ASP A 152 -5.54 2.49 -5.75
N TYR A 153 -5.32 1.79 -6.86
CA TYR A 153 -6.39 1.21 -7.66
C TYR A 153 -6.95 -0.11 -7.09
N PHE A 154 -6.09 -1.09 -6.85
CA PHE A 154 -6.50 -2.40 -6.32
C PHE A 154 -6.60 -2.44 -4.80
N GLY A 155 -6.05 -1.44 -4.12
CA GLY A 155 -6.21 -1.23 -2.71
C GLY A 155 -7.35 -0.27 -2.41
N HIS A 156 -7.05 1.04 -2.38
CA HIS A 156 -7.99 2.05 -1.90
C HIS A 156 -9.29 2.11 -2.70
N TYR A 157 -9.24 2.05 -4.03
CA TYR A 157 -10.45 2.12 -4.85
C TYR A 157 -11.27 0.82 -4.82
N LEU A 158 -10.63 -0.35 -4.87
CA LEU A 158 -11.32 -1.64 -4.75
C LEU A 158 -11.95 -1.84 -3.37
N ALA A 159 -11.18 -1.55 -2.30
CA ALA A 159 -11.61 -1.75 -0.92
C ALA A 159 -12.46 -0.60 -0.37
N ARG A 160 -12.45 0.57 -1.03
CA ARG A 160 -13.06 1.82 -0.54
C ARG A 160 -12.50 2.26 0.83
N ALA A 161 -11.25 1.91 1.10
CA ALA A 161 -10.60 2.10 2.40
C ALA A 161 -9.99 3.51 2.54
N PRO A 162 -10.04 4.12 3.74
CA PRO A 162 -9.49 5.45 4.02
C PRO A 162 -7.96 5.53 3.98
N PHE A 163 -7.41 6.74 3.75
CA PHE A 163 -5.97 7.05 3.90
C PHE A 163 -5.61 7.27 5.38
N ASN A 164 -5.92 6.30 6.23
CA ASN A 164 -5.59 6.29 7.65
C ASN A 164 -5.05 4.91 8.04
N LEU A 165 -4.53 4.75 9.26
CA LEU A 165 -3.90 3.50 9.66
C LEU A 165 -4.81 2.26 9.45
N PRO A 166 -6.07 2.19 9.95
CA PRO A 166 -6.97 1.08 9.64
C PRO A 166 -7.11 0.79 8.15
N GLY A 167 -7.33 1.84 7.34
CA GLY A 167 -7.52 1.70 5.90
C GLY A 167 -6.27 1.20 5.17
N GLU A 168 -5.09 1.71 5.50
CA GLU A 168 -3.81 1.25 4.92
C GLU A 168 -3.52 -0.21 5.28
N LEU A 169 -3.83 -0.65 6.52
CA LEU A 169 -3.69 -2.06 6.89
C LEU A 169 -4.70 -2.94 6.14
N SER A 170 -5.94 -2.49 5.99
CA SER A 170 -6.95 -3.19 5.20
C SER A 170 -6.56 -3.33 3.73
N VAL A 171 -6.05 -2.26 3.14
CA VAL A 171 -5.55 -2.25 1.78
C VAL A 171 -4.35 -3.16 1.64
N ALA A 172 -3.36 -3.07 2.53
CA ALA A 172 -2.18 -3.93 2.48
C ALA A 172 -2.56 -5.41 2.54
N TYR A 173 -3.50 -5.78 3.41
CA TYR A 173 -4.03 -7.15 3.48
C TYR A 173 -4.73 -7.57 2.18
N ALA A 174 -5.63 -6.74 1.65
CA ALA A 174 -6.34 -7.05 0.41
C ALA A 174 -5.39 -7.17 -0.79
N HIS A 175 -4.41 -6.27 -0.88
CA HIS A 175 -3.46 -6.19 -1.99
C HIS A 175 -2.41 -7.30 -1.94
N LEU A 176 -2.00 -7.77 -0.75
CA LEU A 176 -1.18 -8.98 -0.59
C LEU A 176 -1.82 -10.21 -1.27
N GLY A 177 -3.16 -10.28 -1.33
CA GLY A 177 -3.89 -11.32 -2.06
C GLY A 177 -3.70 -11.28 -3.58
N MET A 178 -3.06 -10.24 -4.11
CA MET A 178 -2.72 -10.04 -5.52
C MET A 178 -1.22 -10.12 -5.80
N PHE A 179 -0.42 -10.49 -4.80
CA PHE A 179 1.00 -10.79 -4.94
C PHE A 179 1.27 -12.25 -4.59
N SER A 180 2.35 -12.80 -5.14
CA SER A 180 2.82 -14.13 -4.78
C SER A 180 3.25 -14.19 -3.30
N PRO A 181 3.00 -15.31 -2.59
CA PRO A 181 3.43 -15.45 -1.19
C PRO A 181 4.92 -15.20 -0.96
N GLU A 182 5.75 -15.48 -1.97
CA GLU A 182 7.20 -15.31 -1.93
C GLU A 182 7.64 -13.86 -1.73
N VAL A 183 6.81 -12.87 -2.12
CA VAL A 183 7.15 -11.45 -1.98
C VAL A 183 6.45 -10.77 -0.81
N HIS A 184 5.64 -11.49 -0.03
CA HIS A 184 4.86 -10.89 1.06
C HIS A 184 5.73 -10.21 2.13
N GLY A 185 6.95 -10.70 2.35
CA GLY A 185 7.91 -10.05 3.26
C GLY A 185 8.33 -8.65 2.80
N ALA A 186 8.55 -8.47 1.49
CA ALA A 186 8.84 -7.18 0.87
C ALA A 186 7.62 -6.26 0.85
N VAL A 187 6.47 -6.77 0.42
CA VAL A 187 5.21 -6.01 0.37
C VAL A 187 4.82 -5.49 1.75
N LEU A 188 4.91 -6.34 2.79
CA LEU A 188 4.58 -5.93 4.16
C LEU A 188 5.58 -4.89 4.69
N ASN A 189 6.87 -5.00 4.33
CA ASN A 189 7.87 -3.99 4.69
C ASN A 189 7.52 -2.62 4.09
N GLU A 190 7.12 -2.57 2.83
CA GLU A 190 6.84 -1.33 2.12
C GLU A 190 5.50 -0.71 2.54
N PHE A 191 4.43 -1.49 2.60
CA PHE A 191 3.10 -0.95 2.88
C PHE A 191 2.87 -0.80 4.39
N VAL A 192 3.14 -1.85 5.17
CA VAL A 192 2.83 -1.85 6.60
C VAL A 192 3.99 -1.28 7.42
N GLY A 193 5.24 -1.50 7.03
CA GLY A 193 6.41 -0.94 7.73
C GLY A 193 6.39 0.59 7.81
N GLN A 194 6.20 1.24 6.67
CA GLN A 194 6.19 2.71 6.58
C GLN A 194 5.02 3.33 7.35
N ILE A 195 3.80 2.81 7.16
CA ILE A 195 2.62 3.34 7.87
C ILE A 195 2.70 3.08 9.37
N SER A 196 3.21 1.91 9.78
CA SER A 196 3.44 1.60 11.19
C SER A 196 4.44 2.58 11.80
N TRP A 197 5.55 2.86 11.11
CA TRP A 197 6.51 3.87 11.55
C TRP A 197 5.89 5.26 11.63
N PHE A 198 5.04 5.66 10.67
CA PHE A 198 4.37 6.96 10.68
C PHE A 198 3.40 7.14 11.87
N TYR A 199 2.80 6.06 12.36
CA TYR A 199 1.84 6.09 13.47
C TYR A 199 2.40 5.64 14.83
N TYR A 200 3.55 4.97 14.88
CA TYR A 200 4.17 4.46 16.12
C TYR A 200 5.70 4.58 16.14
N GLY A 201 6.29 5.43 15.29
CA GLY A 201 7.73 5.63 15.24
C GLY A 201 8.24 6.52 16.39
N PRO A 202 9.56 6.48 16.67
CA PRO A 202 10.15 7.25 17.78
C PRO A 202 9.94 8.77 17.70
N HIS A 203 9.61 9.29 16.53
CA HIS A 203 9.36 10.72 16.31
C HIS A 203 8.05 11.22 16.96
N ILE A 204 7.14 10.31 17.35
CA ILE A 204 5.86 10.64 17.98
C ILE A 204 5.62 9.89 19.29
N LEU A 205 6.44 8.90 19.64
CA LEU A 205 6.29 8.18 20.91
C LEU A 205 6.76 9.05 22.09
N ARG A 206 5.94 9.10 23.14
CA ARG A 206 6.37 9.61 24.45
C ARG A 206 7.31 8.62 25.14
N ALA A 207 7.98 9.08 26.20
CA ALA A 207 8.90 8.25 26.99
C ALA A 207 8.21 7.02 27.63
N ASP A 208 6.90 7.06 27.86
CA ASP A 208 6.10 5.94 28.37
C ASP A 208 5.56 5.01 27.26
N GLY A 209 5.88 5.29 25.99
CA GLY A 209 5.41 4.53 24.82
C GLY A 209 4.02 4.90 24.32
N SER A 210 3.36 5.90 24.93
CA SER A 210 2.07 6.42 24.42
C SER A 210 2.27 7.32 23.20
N VAL A 211 1.23 7.42 22.36
CA VAL A 211 1.19 8.33 21.19
C VAL A 211 0.30 9.53 21.54
N PRO A 212 0.75 10.78 21.33
CA PRO A 212 -0.08 11.97 21.48
C PRO A 212 -1.36 11.93 20.66
N ARG A 213 -2.45 12.42 21.25
CA ARG A 213 -3.77 12.51 20.63
C ARG A 213 -4.05 13.95 20.21
N CYS A 214 -4.95 14.12 19.23
CA CYS A 214 -5.38 15.44 18.82
C CYS A 214 -5.90 16.21 20.04
N GLY A 215 -5.32 17.38 20.30
CA GLY A 215 -5.61 18.22 21.47
C GLY A 215 -4.55 18.15 22.58
N ASP A 216 -3.62 17.18 22.54
CA ASP A 216 -2.45 17.19 23.42
C ASP A 216 -1.45 18.27 22.95
N ASP A 217 -0.74 18.91 23.89
CA ASP A 217 0.22 19.99 23.59
C ASP A 217 1.40 19.54 22.70
N ASP A 218 1.74 18.26 22.75
CA ASP A 218 2.82 17.62 21.99
C ASP A 218 2.31 16.88 20.74
N TRP A 219 1.05 17.09 20.35
CA TRP A 219 0.47 16.47 19.16
C TRP A 219 1.02 17.07 17.86
N ILE A 220 1.53 16.21 16.99
CA ILE A 220 2.02 16.59 15.66
C ILE A 220 0.99 16.15 14.61
N PRO A 221 0.40 17.11 13.86
CA PRO A 221 -0.56 16.78 12.79
C PRO A 221 0.13 15.95 11.69
N PRO A 222 -0.58 15.01 11.03
CA PRO A 222 -0.01 14.17 9.99
C PRO A 222 0.78 14.92 8.90
N SER A 223 0.34 16.12 8.50
CA SER A 223 1.01 16.96 7.50
C SER A 223 2.37 17.52 7.93
N GLU A 224 2.67 17.52 9.23
CA GLU A 224 3.93 18.01 9.80
C GLU A 224 4.84 16.87 10.27
N ARG A 225 4.39 15.62 10.16
CA ARG A 225 5.22 14.47 10.52
C ARG A 225 6.29 14.23 9.45
N PRO A 226 7.51 13.83 9.86
CA PRO A 226 8.55 13.46 8.92
C PRO A 226 8.17 12.21 8.13
N PHE A 227 8.76 12.05 6.95
CA PHE A 227 8.74 10.78 6.23
C PHE A 227 9.78 9.82 6.82
N ALA A 228 9.49 8.52 6.71
CA ALA A 228 10.43 7.50 7.12
C ALA A 228 11.59 7.40 6.12
N ASP A 229 12.79 7.13 6.63
CA ASP A 229 13.90 6.66 5.79
C ASP A 229 13.47 5.40 5.04
N GLN A 230 13.70 5.36 3.73
CA GLN A 230 13.33 4.23 2.89
C GLN A 230 14.30 3.07 3.14
N LYS A 231 13.77 1.90 3.47
CA LYS A 231 14.57 0.75 3.93
C LYS A 231 14.17 -0.52 3.19
N VAL A 232 15.01 -0.91 2.22
CA VAL A 232 14.89 -2.21 1.56
C VAL A 232 15.26 -3.29 2.57
N ASN A 233 14.26 -4.04 3.01
CA ASN A 233 14.41 -5.19 3.90
C ASN A 233 13.15 -6.05 3.83
N LEU A 234 13.15 -7.18 4.54
CA LEU A 234 12.03 -8.12 4.61
C LEU A 234 11.46 -8.18 6.01
N MET A 235 10.14 -8.16 6.10
CA MET A 235 9.44 -8.49 7.35
C MET A 235 9.56 -9.98 7.66
N PRO A 236 9.70 -10.39 8.94
CA PRO A 236 9.73 -11.79 9.33
C PRO A 236 8.48 -12.55 8.87
N SER A 237 8.64 -13.79 8.42
CA SER A 237 7.54 -14.59 7.87
C SER A 237 6.47 -14.90 8.91
N GLU A 238 6.84 -15.00 10.19
CA GLU A 238 5.91 -15.12 11.31
C GLU A 238 5.01 -13.89 11.47
N TRP A 239 5.52 -12.68 11.19
CA TRP A 239 4.73 -11.45 11.26
C TRP A 239 3.86 -11.27 10.02
N VAL A 240 4.33 -11.74 8.86
CA VAL A 240 3.49 -11.88 7.65
C VAL A 240 2.32 -12.83 7.94
N ALA A 241 2.58 -13.98 8.55
CA ALA A 241 1.53 -14.92 8.92
C ALA A 241 0.54 -14.32 9.93
N GLU A 242 1.03 -13.67 11.00
CA GLU A 242 0.23 -12.97 12.01
C GLU A 242 -0.67 -11.89 11.35
N PHE A 243 -0.12 -11.11 10.42
CA PHE A 243 -0.86 -10.08 9.69
C PHE A 243 -1.96 -10.67 8.80
N LEU A 244 -1.66 -11.73 8.06
CA LEU A 244 -2.63 -12.41 7.21
C LEU A 244 -3.72 -13.10 8.04
N GLU A 245 -3.40 -13.64 9.21
CA GLU A 245 -4.38 -14.18 10.17
C GLU A 245 -5.33 -13.11 10.69
N TRP A 246 -4.78 -11.96 11.09
CA TRP A 246 -5.58 -10.80 11.49
C TRP A 246 -6.55 -10.38 10.36
N GLY A 247 -6.06 -10.16 9.14
CA GLY A 247 -6.91 -9.71 8.04
C GLY A 247 -8.00 -10.71 7.64
N ARG A 248 -7.71 -12.03 7.74
CA ARG A 248 -8.72 -13.09 7.55
C ARG A 248 -9.83 -13.04 8.59
N ALA A 249 -9.47 -12.85 9.86
CA ALA A 249 -10.44 -12.76 10.95
C ALA A 249 -11.38 -11.55 10.77
N GLN A 250 -10.82 -10.43 10.31
CA GLN A 250 -11.57 -9.21 10.05
C GLN A 250 -12.50 -9.32 8.82
N SER A 251 -12.02 -9.93 7.73
CA SER A 251 -12.84 -10.15 6.52
C SER A 251 -14.04 -11.05 6.80
N THR A 252 -13.85 -12.10 7.62
CA THR A 252 -14.93 -13.03 8.00
C THR A 252 -16.02 -12.32 8.82
N ALA A 253 -15.64 -11.35 9.66
CA ALA A 253 -16.60 -10.57 10.43
C ALA A 253 -17.45 -9.67 9.53
N HIS A 254 -16.86 -9.07 8.48
CA HIS A 254 -17.58 -8.20 7.54
C HIS A 254 -18.64 -8.97 6.73
N ASP A 255 -18.28 -10.16 6.19
CA ASP A 255 -19.21 -11.02 5.44
C ASP A 255 -20.42 -11.46 6.29
N VAL A 256 -20.26 -11.57 7.62
CA VAL A 256 -21.35 -11.91 8.54
C VAL A 256 -22.30 -10.73 8.76
N VAL A 257 -21.79 -9.49 8.73
CA VAL A 257 -22.59 -8.27 8.90
C VAL A 257 -23.44 -8.00 7.66
N GLU A 258 -22.85 -8.03 6.46
CA GLU A 258 -23.60 -7.80 5.20
C GLU A 258 -24.75 -8.80 5.03
N ARG A 259 -24.51 -10.08 5.37
CA ARG A 259 -25.56 -11.12 5.31
C ARG A 259 -26.70 -10.90 6.32
N CYS A 260 -26.46 -10.23 7.43
CA CYS A 260 -27.51 -9.90 8.39
C CYS A 260 -28.37 -8.72 7.91
N GLU A 261 -27.79 -7.78 7.16
CA GLU A 261 -28.51 -6.62 6.62
C GLU A 261 -29.36 -6.97 5.39
N GLU A 262 -28.96 -7.95 4.58
CA GLU A 262 -29.77 -8.45 3.44
C GLU A 262 -31.01 -9.27 3.87
N LEU A 263 -31.12 -9.66 5.14
CA LEU A 263 -32.21 -10.49 5.68
C LEU A 263 -33.30 -9.70 6.42
N VAL A 264 -33.31 -8.36 6.34
CA VAL A 264 -34.30 -7.46 6.98
C VAL A 264 -35.19 -6.75 5.96
#